data_AF-A0A5N8WIE5-F1
#
_entry.id   AF-A0A5N8WIE5-F1
#
_cell.length_a   1.000
_cell.length_b   1.000
_cell.length_c   1.000
_cell.angle_alpha   90.00
_cell.angle_beta   90.00
_cell.angle_gamma   90.00
#
_symmetry.space_group_name_H-M   'P 1'
#
loop_
_entity.id
_entity.type
_entity.pdbx_description
1 polymer ?
#
loop_
_entity_poly.entity_id
_entity_poly.type
_entity_poly.pdbx_seq_one_letter_code
_entity_poly.pdbx_strand_id
1 'polypeptide(L)'
;MPLPKAELHLHIEGTLEPELAFALAARNGVALPYADTEELREAYRFADLQSFLNLYYELMAVLRTERDFEELADAYLARAAAQGVRHAEIFFDPQAHMARGVGIGTVVEGLWRALGRSEETHGVSTRLIMCFLRDESAESAMETLEAAKPYLDRIVGVGLDSAEVGHPPAKFREVYAAAAALGLRRVAHAGEE
;
A
#
# COMPACT_ATOMS: atom_id res chain seq x y z
N MET A 1 13.42 18.09 19.69
CA MET A 1 12.20 17.32 19.35
C MET A 1 11.97 17.46 17.85
N PRO A 2 11.66 16.38 17.12
CA PRO A 2 11.37 16.46 15.70
C PRO A 2 10.13 17.33 15.44
N LEU A 3 10.11 18.05 14.32
CA LEU A 3 8.93 18.84 13.88
C LEU A 3 7.72 17.90 13.72
N PRO A 4 6.54 18.22 14.27
CA PRO A 4 5.31 17.47 14.04
C PRO A 4 4.91 17.49 12.55
N LYS A 5 4.63 16.32 11.97
CA LYS A 5 4.26 16.16 10.55
C LYS A 5 2.97 15.36 10.39
N ALA A 6 2.26 15.63 9.30
CA ALA A 6 1.29 14.70 8.74
C ALA A 6 1.87 14.16 7.43
N GLU A 7 1.84 12.84 7.26
CA GLU A 7 2.25 12.17 6.03
C GLU A 7 0.98 11.75 5.29
N LEU A 8 0.71 12.40 4.16
CA LEU A 8 -0.57 12.30 3.44
C LEU A 8 -0.44 11.58 2.10
N HIS A 9 0.75 11.09 1.81
CA HIS A 9 1.09 10.39 0.59
C HIS A 9 2.18 9.37 0.92
N LEU A 10 1.77 8.13 1.14
CA LEU A 10 2.68 7.01 1.41
C LEU A 10 2.01 5.70 1.02
N HIS A 11 2.70 4.92 0.19
CA HIS A 11 2.30 3.55 -0.16
C HIS A 11 2.91 2.58 0.84
N ILE A 12 2.08 1.78 1.50
CA ILE A 12 2.55 0.91 2.58
C ILE A 12 3.49 -0.19 2.07
N GLU A 13 3.26 -0.69 0.86
CA GLU A 13 4.12 -1.67 0.22
C GLU A 13 5.51 -1.08 -0.10
N GLY A 14 5.58 0.24 -0.23
CA GLY A 14 6.82 0.99 -0.46
C GLY A 14 7.67 1.15 0.80
N THR A 15 7.14 0.77 1.96
CA THR A 15 7.87 0.77 3.23
C THR A 15 8.49 -0.58 3.56
N LEU A 16 8.43 -1.55 2.65
CA LEU A 16 8.98 -2.88 2.86
C LEU A 16 10.51 -2.84 2.85
N GLU A 17 11.09 -2.78 4.03
CA GLU A 17 12.54 -2.80 4.23
C GLU A 17 13.12 -4.20 3.96
N PRO A 18 14.37 -4.31 3.46
CA PRO A 18 15.00 -5.58 3.11
C PRO A 18 14.98 -6.63 4.21
N GLU A 19 15.21 -6.25 5.47
CA GLU A 19 15.20 -7.16 6.61
C GLU A 19 13.83 -7.81 6.81
N LEU A 20 12.77 -7.00 6.70
CA LEU A 20 11.41 -7.50 6.78
C LEU A 20 11.10 -8.37 5.56
N ALA A 21 11.49 -7.96 4.35
CA ALA A 21 11.29 -8.75 3.15
C ALA A 21 11.86 -10.17 3.28
N PHE A 22 13.11 -10.31 3.74
CA PHE A 22 13.74 -11.62 3.97
C PHE A 22 13.09 -12.41 5.09
N ALA A 23 12.69 -11.76 6.19
CA ALA A 23 11.99 -12.43 7.28
C ALA A 23 10.64 -13.00 6.84
N LEU A 24 9.87 -12.23 6.06
CA LEU A 24 8.60 -12.66 5.48
C LEU A 24 8.79 -13.75 4.42
N ALA A 25 9.80 -13.61 3.56
CA ALA A 25 10.15 -14.61 2.55
C ALA A 25 10.45 -15.97 3.20
N ALA A 26 11.30 -15.99 4.23
CA ALA A 26 11.63 -17.19 4.99
C ALA A 26 10.39 -17.81 5.66
N ARG A 27 9.52 -16.98 6.26
CA ARG A 27 8.27 -17.43 6.91
C ARG A 27 7.31 -18.08 5.92
N ASN A 28 7.17 -17.49 4.74
CA ASN A 28 6.18 -17.88 3.74
C ASN A 28 6.72 -18.86 2.68
N GLY A 29 7.98 -19.26 2.78
CA GLY A 29 8.62 -20.15 1.81
C GLY A 29 8.73 -19.53 0.41
N VAL A 30 8.87 -18.22 0.33
CA VAL A 30 9.05 -17.47 -0.93
C VAL A 30 10.55 -17.32 -1.19
N ALA A 31 11.01 -17.70 -2.37
CA ALA A 31 12.37 -17.44 -2.79
C ALA A 31 12.46 -16.00 -3.33
N LEU A 32 13.32 -15.18 -2.73
CA LEU A 32 13.70 -13.88 -3.28
C LEU A 32 14.84 -14.05 -4.30
N PRO A 33 14.87 -13.29 -5.39
CA PRO A 33 15.96 -13.33 -6.36
C PRO A 33 17.21 -12.56 -5.89
N TYR A 34 17.45 -12.55 -4.58
CA TYR A 34 18.55 -11.85 -3.91
C TYR A 34 19.18 -12.81 -2.89
N ALA A 35 20.51 -12.85 -2.82
CA ALA A 35 21.25 -13.72 -1.93
C ALA A 35 21.10 -13.29 -0.46
N ASP A 36 21.06 -11.98 -0.20
CA ASP A 36 20.93 -11.40 1.13
C ASP A 36 20.33 -9.98 1.10
N THR A 37 20.18 -9.39 2.28
CA THR A 37 19.63 -8.03 2.45
C THR A 37 20.49 -6.94 1.81
N GLU A 38 21.81 -7.15 1.67
CA GLU A 38 22.68 -6.15 1.07
C GLU A 38 22.48 -6.10 -0.45
N GLU A 39 22.41 -7.27 -1.10
CA GLU A 39 22.09 -7.33 -2.54
C GLU A 39 20.72 -6.71 -2.84
N LEU A 40 19.72 -6.93 -1.98
CA LEU A 40 18.42 -6.28 -2.11
C LEU A 40 18.50 -4.75 -1.95
N ARG A 41 19.29 -4.23 -0.99
CA ARG A 41 19.52 -2.77 -0.87
C ARG A 41 20.19 -2.20 -2.12
N GLU A 42 21.11 -2.93 -2.75
CA GLU A 42 21.74 -2.47 -3.99
C GLU A 42 20.75 -2.37 -5.15
N ALA A 43 19.70 -3.20 -5.15
CA ALA A 43 18.61 -3.15 -6.11
C ALA A 43 17.73 -1.90 -5.97
N TYR A 44 17.78 -1.15 -4.85
CA TYR A 44 16.98 0.06 -4.62
C TYR A 44 17.55 1.30 -5.37
N ARG A 45 18.24 1.08 -6.49
CA ARG A 45 18.79 2.11 -7.38
C ARG A 45 17.99 2.14 -8.67
N PHE A 46 17.11 3.13 -8.78
CA PHE A 46 16.13 3.22 -9.88
C PHE A 46 16.57 4.22 -10.95
N ALA A 47 16.30 3.89 -12.21
CA ALA A 47 16.55 4.75 -13.36
C ALA A 47 15.32 5.63 -13.70
N ASP A 48 14.13 5.08 -13.47
CA ASP A 48 12.81 5.66 -13.75
C ASP A 48 11.74 4.98 -12.88
N LEU A 49 10.49 5.45 -12.99
CA LEU A 49 9.34 4.89 -12.24
C LEU A 49 9.14 3.41 -12.54
N GLN A 50 9.26 2.98 -13.79
CA GLN A 50 9.04 1.58 -14.16
C GLN A 50 10.06 0.64 -13.50
N SER A 51 11.34 1.05 -13.43
CA SER A 51 12.38 0.27 -12.75
C SER A 51 12.11 0.13 -11.25
N PHE A 52 11.53 1.15 -10.61
CA PHE A 52 11.04 1.08 -9.23
C PHE A 52 9.84 0.15 -9.09
N LEU A 53 8.81 0.31 -9.94
CA LEU A 53 7.58 -0.49 -9.88
C LEU A 53 7.85 -1.98 -10.07
N ASN A 54 8.81 -2.35 -10.93
CA ASN A 54 9.21 -3.75 -11.12
C ASN A 54 9.70 -4.38 -9.82
N LEU A 55 10.56 -3.69 -9.07
CA LEU A 55 11.06 -4.17 -7.77
C LEU A 55 9.97 -4.15 -6.71
N TYR A 56 9.20 -3.06 -6.66
CA TYR A 56 8.09 -2.86 -5.74
C TYR A 56 7.09 -4.03 -5.80
N TYR A 57 6.60 -4.37 -7.01
CA TYR A 57 5.65 -5.48 -7.18
C TYR A 57 6.28 -6.86 -6.95
N GLU A 58 7.57 -7.05 -7.26
CA GLU A 58 8.29 -8.29 -6.98
C GLU A 58 8.35 -8.55 -5.46
N LEU A 59 8.70 -7.55 -4.67
CA LEU A 59 8.81 -7.68 -3.22
C LEU A 59 7.47 -7.95 -2.54
N MET A 60 6.37 -7.45 -3.10
CA MET A 60 5.06 -7.78 -2.55
C MET A 60 4.71 -9.29 -2.60
N ALA A 61 5.50 -10.11 -3.31
CA ALA A 61 5.36 -11.57 -3.30
C ALA A 61 5.57 -12.20 -1.91
N VAL A 62 6.23 -11.50 -0.99
CA VAL A 62 6.44 -12.00 0.39
C VAL A 62 5.25 -11.73 1.31
N LEU A 63 4.32 -10.85 0.92
CA LEU A 63 3.13 -10.49 1.70
C LEU A 63 1.97 -11.44 1.38
N ARG A 64 1.63 -12.35 2.30
CA ARG A 64 0.67 -13.46 2.08
C ARG A 64 -0.44 -13.57 3.12
N THR A 65 -0.15 -13.23 4.37
CA THR A 65 -1.02 -13.44 5.53
C THR A 65 -1.34 -12.12 6.22
N GLU A 66 -2.42 -12.06 7.01
CA GLU A 66 -2.78 -10.87 7.80
C GLU A 66 -1.59 -10.37 8.63
N ARG A 67 -0.82 -11.29 9.21
CA ARG A 67 0.37 -10.99 10.01
C ARG A 67 1.46 -10.29 9.21
N ASP A 68 1.62 -10.61 7.93
CA ASP A 68 2.64 -9.96 7.10
C ASP A 68 2.31 -8.48 6.88
N PHE A 69 1.03 -8.17 6.63
CA PHE A 69 0.55 -6.80 6.49
C PHE A 69 0.56 -6.03 7.82
N GLU A 70 0.25 -6.70 8.93
CA GLU A 70 0.35 -6.10 10.27
C GLU A 70 1.80 -5.72 10.60
N GLU A 71 2.75 -6.62 10.39
CA GLU A 71 4.18 -6.37 10.65
C GLU A 71 4.74 -5.27 9.73
N LEU A 72 4.30 -5.20 8.46
CA LEU A 72 4.66 -4.13 7.52
C LEU A 72 4.17 -2.76 8.02
N ALA A 73 2.88 -2.67 8.38
CA ALA A 73 2.28 -1.43 8.86
C ALA A 73 2.88 -0.96 10.19
N ASP A 74 3.11 -1.87 11.14
CA ASP A 74 3.72 -1.52 12.43
C ASP A 74 5.17 -1.04 12.27
N ALA A 75 5.95 -1.68 11.39
CA ALA A 75 7.33 -1.27 11.10
C ALA A 75 7.39 0.16 10.52
N TYR A 76 6.50 0.49 9.58
CA TYR A 76 6.35 1.85 9.06
C TYR A 76 6.01 2.84 10.19
N LEU A 77 4.97 2.55 10.99
CA LEU A 77 4.47 3.46 12.03
C LEU A 77 5.54 3.76 13.09
N ALA A 78 6.32 2.77 13.49
CA ALA A 78 7.44 2.95 14.42
C ALA A 78 8.48 3.94 13.87
N ARG A 79 8.82 3.82 12.58
CA ARG A 79 9.78 4.71 11.90
C ARG A 79 9.20 6.12 11.72
N ALA A 80 7.94 6.23 11.29
CA ALA A 80 7.24 7.49 11.10
C ALA A 80 7.15 8.28 12.41
N ALA A 81 6.80 7.61 13.52
CA ALA A 81 6.74 8.21 14.86
C ALA A 81 8.10 8.76 15.30
N ALA A 82 9.18 7.99 15.08
CA ALA A 82 10.55 8.43 15.39
C ALA A 82 10.96 9.69 14.59
N GLN A 83 10.40 9.89 13.40
CA GLN A 83 10.61 11.07 12.57
C GLN A 83 9.63 12.22 12.88
N GLY A 84 8.74 12.08 13.85
CA GLY A 84 7.80 13.12 14.28
C GLY A 84 6.49 13.17 13.49
N VAL A 85 6.16 12.14 12.72
CA VAL A 85 4.81 11.98 12.16
C VAL A 85 3.80 11.83 13.30
N ARG A 86 2.66 12.53 13.19
CA ARG A 86 1.54 12.50 14.15
C ARG A 86 0.24 12.05 13.50
N HIS A 87 0.18 12.10 12.17
CA HIS A 87 -0.93 11.62 11.36
C HIS A 87 -0.39 10.99 10.07
N ALA A 88 -0.92 9.84 9.69
CA ALA A 88 -0.59 9.15 8.45
C ALA A 88 -1.86 8.77 7.68
N GLU A 89 -2.00 9.24 6.44
CA GLU A 89 -2.98 8.73 5.48
C GLU A 89 -2.24 7.81 4.49
N ILE A 90 -2.53 6.52 4.58
CA ILE A 90 -1.71 5.44 4.02
C ILE A 90 -2.42 4.82 2.82
N PHE A 91 -1.74 4.78 1.68
CA PHE A 91 -2.15 4.07 0.46
C PHE A 91 -1.82 2.58 0.54
N PHE A 92 -2.65 1.76 -0.10
CA PHE A 92 -2.38 0.34 -0.34
C PHE A 92 -3.03 -0.12 -1.64
N ASP A 93 -2.45 -1.15 -2.27
CA ASP A 93 -2.72 -1.60 -3.64
C ASP A 93 -3.39 -2.99 -3.64
N PRO A 94 -4.68 -3.10 -3.29
CA PRO A 94 -5.36 -4.40 -3.17
C PRO A 94 -5.25 -5.27 -4.42
N GLN A 95 -5.32 -4.67 -5.62
CA GLN A 95 -5.23 -5.40 -6.89
C GLN A 95 -3.92 -6.17 -7.03
N ALA A 96 -2.80 -5.60 -6.58
CA ALA A 96 -1.50 -6.26 -6.63
C ALA A 96 -1.48 -7.54 -5.78
N HIS A 97 -2.13 -7.51 -4.61
CA HIS A 97 -2.24 -8.68 -3.73
C HIS A 97 -3.27 -9.70 -4.23
N MET A 98 -4.43 -9.23 -4.69
CA MET A 98 -5.52 -10.07 -5.19
C MET A 98 -5.10 -10.86 -6.43
N ALA A 99 -4.35 -10.24 -7.35
CA ALA A 99 -3.78 -10.93 -8.52
C ALA A 99 -2.85 -12.10 -8.14
N ARG A 100 -2.30 -12.10 -6.92
CA ARG A 100 -1.43 -13.17 -6.37
C ARG A 100 -2.18 -14.14 -5.45
N GLY A 101 -3.51 -14.10 -5.43
CA GLY A 101 -4.36 -15.00 -4.66
C GLY A 101 -4.53 -14.63 -3.19
N VAL A 102 -4.12 -13.43 -2.78
CA VAL A 102 -4.34 -12.92 -1.42
C VAL A 102 -5.68 -12.18 -1.39
N GLY A 103 -6.63 -12.66 -0.60
CA GLY A 103 -7.95 -12.02 -0.49
C GLY A 103 -7.85 -10.61 0.09
N ILE A 104 -8.69 -9.68 -0.38
CA ILE A 104 -8.71 -8.29 0.10
C ILE A 104 -8.88 -8.18 1.62
N GLY A 105 -9.68 -9.07 2.22
CA GLY A 105 -9.85 -9.12 3.67
C GLY A 105 -8.54 -9.38 4.41
N THR A 106 -7.69 -10.27 3.91
CA THR A 106 -6.37 -10.53 4.49
C THR A 106 -5.50 -9.28 4.51
N VAL A 107 -5.56 -8.48 3.45
CA VAL A 107 -4.80 -7.22 3.34
C VAL A 107 -5.36 -6.18 4.31
N VAL A 108 -6.66 -5.88 4.21
CA VAL A 108 -7.29 -4.79 4.98
C VAL A 108 -7.29 -5.09 6.47
N GLU A 109 -7.61 -6.32 6.89
CA GLU A 109 -7.59 -6.70 8.30
C GLU A 109 -6.17 -6.70 8.87
N GLY A 110 -5.18 -7.18 8.12
CA GLY A 110 -3.79 -7.16 8.54
C GLY A 110 -3.27 -5.73 8.76
N LEU A 111 -3.49 -4.84 7.80
CA LEU A 111 -3.16 -3.41 7.95
C LEU A 111 -3.92 -2.79 9.13
N TRP A 112 -5.23 -3.07 9.24
CA TRP A 112 -6.06 -2.50 10.30
C TRP A 112 -5.63 -2.94 11.71
N ARG A 113 -5.09 -4.15 11.88
CA ARG A 113 -4.57 -4.61 13.19
C ARG A 113 -3.47 -3.71 13.72
N ALA A 114 -2.58 -3.20 12.88
CA ALA A 114 -1.54 -2.23 13.26
C ALA A 114 -2.11 -0.81 13.37
N LEU A 115 -2.91 -0.38 12.39
CA LEU A 115 -3.46 0.98 12.31
C LEU A 115 -4.39 1.29 13.50
N GLY A 116 -5.26 0.35 13.87
CA GLY A 116 -6.27 0.51 14.93
C GLY A 116 -5.68 0.66 16.34
N ARG A 117 -4.41 0.28 16.54
CA ARG A 117 -3.67 0.43 17.79
C ARG A 117 -2.53 1.45 17.71
N SER A 118 -2.39 2.13 16.58
CA SER A 118 -1.25 3.01 16.29
C SER A 118 -1.20 4.25 17.19
N GLU A 119 -2.36 4.83 17.52
CA GLU A 119 -2.41 5.98 18.45
C GLU A 119 -1.92 5.60 19.84
N GLU A 120 -2.26 4.40 20.32
CA GLU A 120 -1.79 3.90 21.62
C GLU A 120 -0.31 3.49 21.58
N THR A 121 0.11 2.78 20.53
CA THR A 121 1.44 2.18 20.43
C THR A 121 2.52 3.20 20.05
N HIS A 122 2.21 4.08 19.09
CA HIS A 122 3.16 4.98 18.44
C HIS A 122 2.81 6.47 18.60
N GLY A 123 1.60 6.80 19.06
CA GLY A 123 1.12 8.19 19.11
C GLY A 123 0.87 8.78 17.72
N VAL A 124 0.52 7.94 16.74
CA VAL A 124 0.24 8.32 15.35
C VAL A 124 -1.20 7.97 15.02
N SER A 125 -1.98 8.98 14.63
CA SER A 125 -3.34 8.75 14.10
C SER A 125 -3.26 8.31 12.63
N THR A 126 -4.15 7.41 12.21
CA THR A 126 -4.04 6.77 10.89
C THR A 126 -5.35 6.78 10.10
N ARG A 127 -5.24 6.79 8.78
CA ARG A 127 -6.33 6.53 7.84
C ARG A 127 -5.81 5.65 6.70
N LEU A 128 -6.68 4.79 6.17
CA LEU A 128 -6.35 3.90 5.06
C LEU A 128 -7.07 4.37 3.79
N ILE A 129 -6.34 4.45 2.69
CA ILE A 129 -6.84 4.86 1.37
C ILE A 129 -6.54 3.73 0.39
N MET A 130 -7.58 3.22 -0.27
CA MET A 130 -7.47 2.10 -1.20
C MET A 130 -7.17 2.59 -2.61
N CYS A 131 -6.03 2.24 -3.16
CA CYS A 131 -5.66 2.66 -4.51
C CYS A 131 -6.12 1.68 -5.59
N PHE A 132 -6.41 2.23 -6.77
CA PHE A 132 -6.61 1.45 -7.98
C PHE A 132 -5.36 1.55 -8.85
N LEU A 133 -4.92 0.41 -9.41
CA LEU A 133 -3.79 0.37 -10.33
C LEU A 133 -4.23 0.86 -11.72
N ARG A 134 -3.69 1.98 -12.19
CA ARG A 134 -4.21 2.68 -13.38
C ARG A 134 -3.87 1.99 -14.71
N ASP A 135 -2.80 1.21 -14.71
CA ASP A 135 -2.39 0.32 -15.79
C ASP A 135 -3.33 -0.89 -15.95
N GLU A 136 -4.04 -1.28 -14.90
CA GLU A 136 -5.07 -2.33 -14.91
C GLU A 136 -6.44 -1.85 -15.42
N SER A 137 -7.35 -2.78 -15.74
CA SER A 137 -8.67 -2.41 -16.31
C SER A 137 -9.56 -1.65 -15.31
N ALA A 138 -10.43 -0.76 -15.83
CA ALA A 138 -11.44 -0.09 -15.00
C ALA A 138 -12.46 -1.06 -14.41
N GLU A 139 -12.68 -2.20 -15.07
CA GLU A 139 -13.49 -3.31 -14.58
C GLU A 139 -12.87 -3.93 -13.33
N SER A 140 -11.56 -4.23 -13.35
CA SER A 140 -10.85 -4.75 -12.18
C SER A 140 -10.88 -3.76 -10.99
N ALA A 141 -10.80 -2.46 -11.25
CA ALA A 141 -10.98 -1.45 -10.21
C ALA A 141 -12.41 -1.47 -9.62
N MET A 142 -13.45 -1.67 -10.44
CA MET A 142 -14.82 -1.81 -9.96
C MET A 142 -15.00 -3.08 -9.12
N GLU A 143 -14.47 -4.22 -9.56
CA GLU A 143 -14.47 -5.48 -8.80
C GLU A 143 -13.78 -5.32 -7.45
N THR A 144 -12.67 -4.57 -7.42
CA THR A 144 -11.92 -4.25 -6.20
C THR A 144 -12.77 -3.40 -5.26
N LEU A 145 -13.46 -2.37 -5.76
CA LEU A 145 -14.38 -1.56 -4.95
C LEU A 145 -15.52 -2.40 -4.36
N GLU A 146 -16.10 -3.30 -5.16
CA GLU A 146 -17.13 -4.23 -4.69
C GLU A 146 -16.61 -5.16 -3.59
N ALA A 147 -15.41 -5.73 -3.77
CA ALA A 147 -14.76 -6.59 -2.79
C ALA A 147 -14.41 -5.85 -1.48
N ALA A 148 -14.19 -4.53 -1.54
CA ALA A 148 -13.88 -3.68 -0.40
C ALA A 148 -15.10 -3.28 0.45
N LYS A 149 -16.33 -3.42 -0.08
CA LYS A 149 -17.57 -3.01 0.62
C LYS A 149 -17.71 -3.51 2.06
N PRO A 150 -17.32 -4.75 2.41
CA PRO A 150 -17.37 -5.22 3.80
C PRO A 150 -16.42 -4.52 4.77
N TYR A 151 -15.46 -3.72 4.26
CA TYR A 151 -14.38 -3.11 5.03
C TYR A 151 -14.36 -1.57 4.97
N LEU A 152 -15.44 -0.94 4.48
CA LEU A 152 -15.50 0.53 4.33
C LEU A 152 -15.49 1.28 5.67
N ASP A 153 -15.70 0.60 6.79
CA ASP A 153 -15.49 1.15 8.12
C ASP A 153 -14.02 1.43 8.44
N ARG A 154 -13.10 0.83 7.67
CA ARG A 154 -11.64 0.95 7.82
C ARG A 154 -10.98 1.79 6.72
N ILE A 155 -11.67 2.00 5.60
CA ILE A 155 -11.15 2.69 4.41
C ILE A 155 -11.81 4.08 4.31
N VAL A 156 -11.01 5.15 4.34
CA VAL A 156 -11.54 6.53 4.31
C VAL A 156 -11.75 7.07 2.88
N GLY A 157 -11.06 6.48 1.91
CA GLY A 157 -11.01 7.02 0.55
C GLY A 157 -10.42 6.04 -0.46
N VAL A 158 -10.49 6.46 -1.72
CA VAL A 158 -9.85 5.79 -2.85
C VAL A 158 -8.75 6.66 -3.47
N GLY A 159 -7.73 5.99 -4.01
CA GLY A 159 -6.60 6.55 -4.74
C GLY A 159 -6.49 6.02 -6.18
N LEU A 160 -5.51 6.52 -6.92
CA LEU A 160 -5.13 6.02 -8.26
C LEU A 160 -3.62 6.24 -8.40
N ASP A 161 -2.90 5.19 -8.78
CA ASP A 161 -1.44 5.14 -8.91
C ASP A 161 -1.04 4.08 -9.95
N SER A 162 0.21 3.60 -9.90
CA SER A 162 0.90 2.87 -10.96
C SER A 162 1.24 3.75 -12.19
N ALA A 163 1.70 3.14 -13.28
CA ALA A 163 2.24 3.79 -14.47
C ALA A 163 1.30 4.87 -15.03
N GLU A 164 1.75 6.12 -15.13
CA GLU A 164 0.87 7.25 -15.45
C GLU A 164 0.66 7.43 -16.95
N VAL A 165 1.74 7.42 -17.71
CA VAL A 165 1.72 7.67 -19.16
C VAL A 165 0.93 6.56 -19.87
N GLY A 166 -0.06 6.96 -20.68
CA GLY A 166 -0.93 6.04 -21.41
C GLY A 166 -2.18 5.58 -20.62
N HIS A 167 -2.27 5.94 -19.34
CA HIS A 167 -3.35 5.50 -18.45
C HIS A 167 -4.10 6.69 -17.83
N PRO A 168 -4.90 7.46 -18.61
CA PRO A 168 -5.46 8.72 -18.14
C PRO A 168 -6.53 8.52 -17.05
N PRO A 169 -6.69 9.48 -16.11
CA PRO A 169 -7.70 9.41 -15.04
C PRO A 169 -9.14 9.21 -15.55
N ALA A 170 -9.44 9.67 -16.76
CA ALA A 170 -10.76 9.52 -17.39
C ALA A 170 -11.24 8.06 -17.47
N LYS A 171 -10.31 7.09 -17.55
CA LYS A 171 -10.59 5.64 -17.56
C LYS A 171 -11.31 5.17 -16.29
N PHE A 172 -11.08 5.83 -15.15
CA PHE A 172 -11.58 5.40 -13.83
C PHE A 172 -12.74 6.27 -13.32
N ARG A 173 -13.35 7.09 -14.19
CA ARG A 173 -14.44 8.00 -13.81
C ARG A 173 -15.59 7.28 -13.10
N GLU A 174 -15.98 6.10 -13.60
CA GLU A 174 -17.13 5.35 -13.08
C GLU A 174 -16.88 4.79 -11.68
N VAL A 175 -15.72 4.17 -11.45
CA VAL A 175 -15.36 3.65 -10.11
C VAL A 175 -15.18 4.79 -9.10
N TYR A 176 -14.66 5.95 -9.53
CA TYR A 176 -14.58 7.15 -8.67
C TYR A 176 -15.97 7.71 -8.32
N ALA A 177 -16.92 7.66 -9.25
CA ALA A 177 -18.29 8.07 -8.97
C ALA A 177 -18.98 7.08 -8.01
N ALA A 178 -18.76 5.77 -8.19
CA ALA A 178 -19.26 4.74 -7.29
C ALA A 178 -18.67 4.88 -5.87
N ALA A 179 -17.36 5.09 -5.74
CA ALA A 179 -16.70 5.35 -4.46
C ALA A 179 -17.29 6.59 -3.76
N ALA A 180 -17.55 7.67 -4.52
CA ALA A 180 -18.20 8.86 -3.97
C ALA A 180 -19.62 8.59 -3.45
N ALA A 181 -20.40 7.77 -4.16
CA ALA A 181 -21.75 7.38 -3.75
C ALA A 181 -21.74 6.54 -2.46
N LEU A 182 -20.62 5.84 -2.18
CA LEU A 182 -20.37 5.12 -0.93
C LEU A 182 -19.84 6.02 0.20
N GLY A 183 -19.65 7.32 -0.06
CA GLY A 183 -19.16 8.29 0.93
C GLY A 183 -17.63 8.36 1.06
N LEU A 184 -16.89 7.68 0.19
CA LEU A 184 -15.43 7.67 0.22
C LEU A 184 -14.82 8.98 -0.30
N ARG A 185 -13.73 9.41 0.34
CA ARG A 185 -12.86 10.48 -0.18
C ARG A 185 -12.13 10.00 -1.44
N ARG A 186 -11.62 10.93 -2.24
CA ARG A 186 -10.99 10.64 -3.53
C ARG A 186 -9.74 11.49 -3.70
N VAL A 187 -8.62 10.84 -3.99
CA VAL A 187 -7.33 11.43 -4.35
C VAL A 187 -6.77 10.67 -5.56
N ALA A 188 -5.78 11.20 -6.26
CA ALA A 188 -5.14 10.52 -7.38
C ALA A 188 -3.73 11.07 -7.61
N HIS A 189 -2.82 10.22 -8.06
CA HIS A 189 -1.57 10.67 -8.69
C HIS A 189 -1.90 11.36 -10.00
N ALA A 190 -1.27 12.51 -10.25
CA ALA A 190 -1.39 13.25 -11.48
C ALA A 190 -0.23 14.23 -11.65
N GLY A 191 0.47 14.15 -12.79
CA GLY A 191 1.55 15.07 -13.15
C GLY A 191 2.91 14.68 -12.58
N GLU A 192 3.14 13.37 -12.40
CA GLU A 192 4.43 12.81 -12.00
C GLU A 192 5.31 12.46 -13.21
N GLU A 193 4.74 11.81 -14.22
CA GLU A 193 5.38 11.46 -15.51
C GLU A 193 4.90 12.32 -16.69
#